data_AF-A0A2P6SL97-F1
#
_entry.id   AF-A0A2P6SL97-F1
#
_cell.length_a   1.000
_cell.length_b   1.000
_cell.length_c   1.000
_cell.angle_alpha   90.00
_cell.angle_beta   90.00
_cell.angle_gamma   90.00
#
_symmetry.space_group_name_H-M   'P 1'
#
loop_
_entity.id
_entity.type
_entity.pdbx_description
1 polymer ?
#
loop_
_entity_poly.entity_id
_entity_poly.type
_entity_poly.pdbx_seq_one_letter_code
_entity_poly.pdbx_strand_id
1 'polypeptide(L)'
;MHYSPTIVQFAGFASNQTALALSLITSGLNVIGTVISMRFVDRYGRRKLMIISMVGIITCLVVLPVVFFQAAAHAPRIGNLESTHFGSNSTCPAYVSAPNPASWYCMTCLKAQCGFCANCVSAYAPGACVASNDGLKKACAGEHCVWYTKGCPSKVGFFAVILLGLYIIIYALGMGTKPWIVNSEIYPLRFRGTCGAVEGLLQ
;
A
#
# COMPACT_ATOMS: atom_id res chain seq x y z
N MET A 1 0.49 5.36 -13.03
CA MET A 1 1.20 4.34 -12.20
C MET A 1 0.21 3.29 -11.72
N HIS A 2 0.11 2.14 -12.41
CA HIS A 2 -0.89 1.10 -12.10
C HIS A 2 -0.49 0.12 -10.98
N TYR A 3 0.78 0.11 -10.56
CA TYR A 3 1.31 -0.85 -9.57
C TYR A 3 1.30 -0.34 -8.12
N SER A 4 1.25 0.98 -7.90
CA SER A 4 1.16 1.57 -6.56
C SER A 4 -0.04 1.07 -5.74
N PRO A 5 -1.28 0.98 -6.26
CA PRO A 5 -2.42 0.53 -5.45
C PRO A 5 -2.25 -0.91 -4.97
N THR A 6 -1.57 -1.77 -5.74
CA THR A 6 -1.34 -3.17 -5.38
C THR A 6 -0.43 -3.28 -4.15
N ILE A 7 0.62 -2.45 -4.06
CA ILE A 7 1.54 -2.41 -2.92
C ILE A 7 0.80 -1.97 -1.64
N VAL A 8 -0.14 -1.02 -1.75
CA VAL A 8 -0.91 -0.55 -0.58
C VAL A 8 -2.00 -1.54 -0.18
N GLN A 9 -2.56 -2.29 -1.14
CA GLN A 9 -3.46 -3.40 -0.84
C GLN A 9 -2.77 -4.51 -0.03
N PHE A 10 -1.47 -4.74 -0.24
CA PHE A 10 -0.68 -5.66 0.59
C PHE A 10 -0.46 -5.16 2.03
N ALA A 11 -0.56 -3.85 2.28
CA ALA A 11 -0.38 -3.26 3.61
C ALA A 11 -1.60 -3.44 4.56
N GLY A 12 -2.64 -4.16 4.13
CA GLY A 12 -3.66 -4.69 5.04
C GLY A 12 -4.92 -3.86 5.21
N PHE A 13 -5.24 -2.95 4.30
CA PHE A 13 -6.54 -2.25 4.29
C PHE A 13 -7.40 -2.79 3.14
N ALA A 14 -7.82 -4.05 3.25
CA ALA A 14 -8.66 -4.68 2.23
C ALA A 14 -10.15 -4.44 2.54
N SER A 15 -10.71 -3.37 2.00
CA SER A 15 -12.16 -3.20 1.79
C SER A 15 -12.37 -2.70 0.35
N ASN A 16 -13.49 -3.07 -0.28
CA ASN A 16 -13.82 -2.56 -1.61
C ASN A 16 -13.92 -1.02 -1.65
N GLN A 17 -14.23 -0.39 -0.52
CA GLN A 17 -14.22 1.07 -0.38
C GLN A 17 -12.81 1.66 -0.28
N THR A 18 -11.84 0.93 0.27
CA THR A 18 -10.47 1.44 0.45
C THR A 18 -9.67 1.39 -0.85
N ALA A 19 -9.95 0.50 -1.79
CA ALA A 19 -9.29 0.49 -3.10
C ALA A 19 -9.52 1.78 -3.91
N LEU A 20 -10.74 2.33 -3.86
CA LEU A 20 -11.08 3.61 -4.49
C LEU A 20 -10.48 4.79 -3.71
N ALA A 21 -10.53 4.75 -2.38
CA ALA A 21 -9.91 5.76 -1.52
C ALA A 21 -8.39 5.84 -1.71
N LEU A 22 -7.71 4.71 -1.90
CA LEU A 22 -6.26 4.65 -2.12
C LEU A 22 -5.83 5.33 -3.42
N SER A 23 -6.61 5.19 -4.49
CA SER A 23 -6.37 5.90 -5.76
C SER A 23 -6.55 7.41 -5.60
N LEU A 24 -7.60 7.83 -4.89
CA LEU A 24 -7.85 9.25 -4.54
C LEU A 24 -6.76 9.85 -3.65
N ILE A 25 -6.28 9.09 -2.66
CA ILE A 25 -5.20 9.53 -1.76
C ILE A 25 -3.89 9.66 -2.54
N THR A 26 -3.59 8.70 -3.43
CA THR A 26 -2.35 8.74 -4.22
C THR A 26 -2.33 9.94 -5.17
N SER A 27 -3.45 10.24 -5.84
CA SER A 27 -3.54 11.43 -6.69
C SER A 27 -3.47 12.72 -5.88
N GLY A 28 -4.18 12.79 -4.74
CA GLY A 28 -4.12 13.94 -3.82
C GLY A 28 -2.71 14.21 -3.29
N LEU A 29 -2.00 13.18 -2.84
CA LEU A 29 -0.61 13.29 -2.38
C LEU A 29 0.34 13.74 -3.48
N ASN A 30 0.10 13.33 -4.74
CA ASN A 30 0.89 13.77 -5.87
C ASN A 30 0.68 15.27 -6.17
N VAL A 31 -0.56 15.76 -6.09
CA VAL A 31 -0.89 17.19 -6.23
C VAL A 31 -0.21 18.00 -5.11
N ILE A 32 -0.36 17.58 -3.85
CA ILE A 32 0.26 18.23 -2.70
C ILE A 32 1.78 18.24 -2.84
N GLY A 33 2.37 17.09 -3.20
CA GLY A 33 3.80 16.96 -3.43
C GLY A 33 4.30 17.92 -4.49
N THR A 34 3.54 18.08 -5.58
CA THR A 34 3.87 19.02 -6.66
C THR A 34 3.79 20.49 -6.21
N VAL A 35 2.77 20.88 -5.46
CA VAL A 35 2.64 22.26 -4.92
C VAL A 35 3.79 22.59 -3.97
N ILE A 36 4.13 21.66 -3.07
CA ILE A 36 5.28 21.81 -2.17
C ILE A 36 6.57 21.91 -3.01
N SER A 37 6.71 21.11 -4.06
CA SER A 37 7.86 21.15 -4.98
C SER A 37 8.05 22.54 -5.58
N MET A 38 6.99 23.12 -6.16
CA MET A 38 7.06 24.43 -6.78
C MET A 38 7.51 25.50 -5.78
N ARG A 39 6.96 25.48 -4.55
CA ARG A 39 7.36 26.42 -3.49
C ARG A 39 8.81 26.22 -3.05
N PHE A 40 9.32 25.00 -3.03
CA PHE A 40 10.67 24.69 -2.54
C PHE A 40 11.75 24.97 -3.60
N VAL A 41 11.42 24.85 -4.88
CA VAL A 41 12.33 25.11 -6.01
C VAL A 41 12.89 26.53 -5.98
N ASP A 42 12.05 27.52 -5.66
CA ASP A 42 12.45 28.93 -5.61
C ASP A 42 13.43 29.24 -4.46
N ARG A 43 13.39 28.46 -3.38
CA ARG A 43 14.23 28.66 -2.18
C ARG A 43 15.57 27.93 -2.22
N TYR A 44 15.62 26.71 -2.74
CA TYR A 44 16.77 25.80 -2.55
C TYR A 44 17.66 25.61 -3.79
N GLY A 45 17.28 26.19 -4.93
CA GLY A 45 18.07 26.15 -6.16
C GLY A 45 17.93 24.82 -6.93
N ARG A 46 17.91 24.95 -8.26
CA ARG A 46 17.53 23.90 -9.22
C ARG A 46 18.35 22.61 -9.14
N ARG A 47 19.66 22.68 -8.83
CA ARG A 47 20.58 21.52 -8.79
C ARG A 47 20.48 20.72 -7.49
N LYS A 48 20.26 21.40 -6.36
CA LYS A 48 20.21 20.74 -5.03
C LYS A 48 18.95 19.90 -4.87
N LEU A 49 17.83 20.35 -5.44
CA LEU A 49 16.55 19.64 -5.35
C LEU A 49 16.59 18.26 -6.04
N MET A 50 17.29 18.15 -7.18
CA MET A 50 17.49 16.86 -7.88
C MET A 50 18.30 15.87 -7.03
N ILE A 51 19.38 16.32 -6.38
CA ILE A 51 20.22 15.46 -5.54
C ILE A 51 19.45 15.02 -4.27
N ILE A 52 18.73 15.95 -3.63
CA ILE A 52 17.95 15.64 -2.41
C ILE A 52 16.85 14.63 -2.70
N SER A 53 16.10 14.79 -3.79
CA SER A 53 15.05 13.83 -4.18
C SER A 53 15.61 12.45 -4.52
N MET A 54 16.76 12.37 -5.21
CA MET A 54 17.39 11.09 -5.53
C MET A 54 17.82 10.34 -4.25
N VAL A 55 18.48 11.03 -3.32
CA VAL A 55 18.86 10.43 -2.02
C VAL A 55 17.62 10.03 -1.24
N GLY A 56 16.58 10.87 -1.21
CA GLY A 56 15.31 10.58 -0.53
C GLY A 56 14.56 9.37 -1.11
N ILE A 57 14.55 9.21 -2.43
CA ILE A 57 13.92 8.05 -3.08
C ILE A 57 14.69 6.77 -2.72
N ILE A 58 16.02 6.81 -2.76
CA ILE A 58 16.86 5.66 -2.40
C ILE A 58 16.62 5.26 -0.95
N THR A 59 16.62 6.21 -0.01
CA THR A 59 16.38 5.89 1.41
C THR A 59 14.97 5.34 1.63
N CYS A 60 13.94 5.94 1.04
CA CYS A 60 12.57 5.41 1.13
C CYS A 60 12.44 3.99 0.56
N LEU A 61 13.06 3.72 -0.59
CA LEU A 61 13.04 2.39 -1.22
C LEU A 61 13.74 1.33 -0.39
N VAL A 62 14.74 1.69 0.43
CA VAL A 62 15.39 0.76 1.37
C VAL A 62 14.56 0.56 2.64
N VAL A 63 13.93 1.61 3.16
CA VAL A 63 13.16 1.52 4.42
C VAL A 63 11.82 0.80 4.20
N LEU A 64 11.13 1.00 3.07
CA LEU A 64 9.87 0.34 2.75
C LEU A 64 9.91 -1.21 2.90
N PRO A 65 10.84 -1.95 2.27
CA PRO A 65 10.90 -3.40 2.39
C PRO A 65 11.23 -3.85 3.82
N VAL A 66 12.04 -3.10 4.57
CA VAL A 66 12.31 -3.39 5.99
C VAL A 66 11.02 -3.31 6.82
N VAL A 67 10.20 -2.29 6.59
CA VAL A 67 8.91 -2.12 7.27
C VAL A 67 7.94 -3.23 6.87
N PHE A 68 7.89 -3.63 5.60
CA PHE A 68 7.05 -4.76 5.16
C PHE A 68 7.50 -6.09 5.77
N PHE A 69 8.81 -6.30 5.92
CA PHE A 69 9.34 -7.50 6.58
C PHE A 69 8.94 -7.53 8.06
N GLN A 70 9.08 -6.41 8.76
CA GLN A 70 8.61 -6.27 10.15
C GLN A 70 7.08 -6.47 10.26
N ALA A 71 6.32 -5.97 9.29
CA ALA A 71 4.88 -6.15 9.21
C ALA A 71 4.48 -7.61 9.01
N ALA A 72 5.24 -8.36 8.21
CA ALA A 72 5.05 -9.79 8.02
C ALA A 72 5.41 -10.58 9.29
N ALA A 73 6.46 -10.19 10.02
CA ALA A 73 6.88 -10.85 11.25
C ALA A 73 5.87 -10.68 12.41
N HIS A 74 5.21 -9.52 12.49
CA HIS A 74 4.20 -9.23 13.52
C HIS A 74 2.76 -9.52 13.07
N ALA A 75 2.58 -10.29 11.98
CA ALA A 75 1.24 -10.64 11.50
C ALA A 75 0.51 -11.56 12.50
N PRO A 76 -0.82 -11.43 12.65
CA PRO A 76 -1.59 -12.29 13.53
C PRO A 76 -1.51 -13.76 13.08
N ARG A 77 -1.46 -14.64 14.07
CA ARG A 77 -1.48 -16.09 13.91
C ARG A 77 -2.89 -16.55 13.51
N ILE A 78 -3.01 -17.73 12.93
CA ILE A 78 -4.31 -18.34 12.63
C ILE A 78 -4.68 -19.29 13.77
N GLY A 79 -5.94 -19.21 14.23
CA GLY A 79 -6.50 -20.10 15.24
C GLY A 79 -7.23 -21.29 14.61
N ASN A 80 -6.97 -22.50 15.11
CA ASN A 80 -7.70 -23.70 14.67
C ASN A 80 -9.19 -23.65 15.02
N LEU A 81 -9.53 -23.21 16.25
CA LEU A 81 -10.92 -23.16 16.72
C LEU A 81 -11.76 -22.20 15.88
N GLU A 82 -11.23 -21.03 15.57
CA GLU A 82 -11.93 -20.04 14.75
C GLU A 82 -12.04 -20.49 13.29
N SER A 83 -11.03 -21.20 12.78
CA SER A 83 -11.09 -21.79 11.43
C SER A 83 -12.19 -22.84 11.35
N THR A 84 -12.39 -23.65 12.40
CA THR A 84 -13.48 -24.65 12.45
C THR A 84 -14.87 -24.06 12.73
N HIS A 85 -14.96 -22.81 13.22
CA HIS A 85 -16.23 -22.14 13.52
C HIS A 85 -17.14 -22.01 12.27
N PHE A 86 -16.54 -21.82 11.09
CA PHE A 86 -17.27 -21.73 9.82
C PHE A 86 -17.61 -23.10 9.20
N GLY A 87 -17.33 -24.20 9.90
CA GLY A 87 -17.52 -25.57 9.43
C GLY A 87 -16.26 -26.17 8.79
N SER A 88 -16.03 -27.46 9.03
CA SER A 88 -14.81 -28.17 8.61
C SER A 88 -14.56 -28.10 7.09
N ASN A 89 -15.64 -28.14 6.28
CA ASN A 89 -15.58 -28.11 4.81
C ASN A 89 -15.31 -26.71 4.23
N SER A 90 -15.38 -25.67 5.06
CA SER A 90 -15.20 -24.28 4.64
C SER A 90 -13.79 -23.75 4.93
N THR A 91 -12.96 -24.55 5.59
CA THR A 91 -11.54 -24.24 5.84
C THR A 91 -10.69 -24.34 4.57
N CYS A 92 -9.56 -23.63 4.55
CA CYS A 92 -8.65 -23.68 3.42
C CYS A 92 -8.00 -25.08 3.29
N PRO A 93 -8.11 -25.79 2.16
CA PRO A 93 -7.57 -27.14 2.02
C PRO A 93 -6.04 -27.19 2.22
N ALA A 94 -5.33 -26.13 1.83
CA ALA A 94 -3.89 -25.98 2.04
C ALA A 94 -3.51 -25.84 3.53
N TYR A 95 -4.41 -25.32 4.36
CA TYR A 95 -4.20 -25.19 5.81
C TYR A 95 -4.36 -26.54 6.51
N VAL A 96 -5.41 -27.29 6.15
CA VAL A 96 -5.71 -28.60 6.76
C VAL A 96 -4.70 -29.67 6.36
N SER A 97 -4.17 -29.59 5.14
CA SER A 97 -3.12 -30.49 4.63
C SER A 97 -1.70 -30.11 5.07
N ALA A 98 -1.53 -29.02 5.84
CA ALA A 98 -0.22 -28.56 6.23
C ALA A 98 0.38 -29.42 7.36
N PRO A 99 1.69 -29.74 7.32
CA PRO A 99 2.36 -30.53 8.37
C PRO A 99 2.37 -29.86 9.75
N ASN A 100 2.31 -28.53 9.81
CA ASN A 100 2.41 -27.73 11.04
C ASN A 100 1.39 -26.57 11.04
N PRO A 101 0.14 -26.76 11.49
CA PRO A 101 -0.88 -25.71 11.47
C PRO A 101 -0.57 -24.54 12.42
N ALA A 102 0.20 -24.76 13.49
CA ALA A 102 0.52 -23.73 14.48
C ALA A 102 1.55 -22.67 14.01
N SER A 103 2.33 -22.97 12.97
CA SER A 103 3.28 -22.01 12.37
C SER A 103 2.64 -21.13 11.31
N TRP A 104 1.36 -21.34 11.00
CA TRP A 104 0.65 -20.56 9.99
C TRP A 104 0.23 -19.21 10.55
N TYR A 105 0.44 -18.20 9.72
CA TYR A 105 0.06 -16.82 9.96
C TYR A 105 -0.72 -16.32 8.75
N CYS A 106 -1.44 -15.21 8.91
CA CYS A 106 -2.37 -14.67 7.92
C CYS A 106 -1.77 -14.61 6.49
N MET A 107 -0.51 -14.20 6.32
CA MET A 107 0.14 -14.13 5.00
C MET A 107 0.35 -15.50 4.33
N THR A 108 0.60 -16.56 5.09
CA THR A 108 0.74 -17.92 4.52
C THR A 108 -0.61 -18.42 3.99
N CYS A 109 -1.69 -18.12 4.70
CA CYS A 109 -3.06 -18.42 4.25
C CYS A 109 -3.40 -17.69 2.95
N LEU A 110 -3.12 -16.39 2.88
CA LEU A 110 -3.38 -15.57 1.69
C LEU A 110 -2.56 -16.02 0.46
N LYS A 111 -1.32 -16.49 0.67
CA LYS A 111 -0.49 -17.05 -0.40
C LYS A 111 -1.10 -18.32 -1.01
N ALA A 112 -1.89 -19.06 -0.24
CA ALA A 112 -2.57 -20.28 -0.69
C ALA A 112 -3.90 -20.02 -1.43
N GLN A 113 -4.18 -18.78 -1.88
CA GLN A 113 -5.44 -18.38 -2.53
C GLN A 113 -6.68 -18.54 -1.62
N CYS A 114 -6.47 -18.45 -0.31
CA CYS A 114 -7.52 -18.49 0.70
C CYS A 114 -7.78 -17.11 1.29
N GLY A 115 -8.92 -16.94 1.96
CA GLY A 115 -9.30 -15.71 2.64
C GLY A 115 -9.02 -15.79 4.13
N PHE A 116 -8.71 -14.65 4.74
CA PHE A 116 -8.55 -14.52 6.18
C PHE A 116 -9.71 -13.71 6.75
N CYS A 117 -10.47 -14.33 7.65
CA CYS A 117 -11.51 -13.65 8.44
C CYS A 117 -10.90 -13.31 9.80
N ALA A 118 -10.78 -12.02 10.11
CA ALA A 118 -10.25 -11.60 11.40
C ALA A 118 -11.29 -11.81 12.51
N ASN A 119 -10.83 -11.95 13.75
CA ASN A 119 -11.71 -12.00 14.90
C ASN A 119 -12.47 -10.68 15.07
N CYS A 120 -13.75 -10.81 15.40
CA CYS A 120 -14.73 -9.72 15.48
C CYS A 120 -14.49 -8.80 16.69
N VAL A 121 -13.77 -9.27 17.72
CA VAL A 121 -13.38 -8.49 18.90
C VAL A 121 -12.17 -7.59 18.60
N SER A 122 -11.18 -8.11 17.87
CA SER A 122 -10.03 -7.30 17.46
C SER A 122 -9.32 -7.87 16.24
N ALA A 123 -8.99 -7.00 15.28
CA ALA A 123 -8.30 -7.38 14.04
C ALA A 123 -6.86 -7.93 14.26
N TYR A 124 -6.31 -7.81 15.48
CA TYR A 124 -4.98 -8.27 15.84
C TYR A 124 -4.97 -9.59 16.61
N ALA A 125 -6.13 -10.06 17.06
CA ALA A 125 -6.27 -11.39 17.63
C ALA A 125 -6.02 -12.46 16.54
N PRO A 126 -5.77 -13.71 16.94
CA PRO A 126 -5.82 -14.80 15.98
C PRO A 126 -7.15 -14.76 15.21
N GLY A 127 -7.11 -15.20 13.96
CA GLY A 127 -8.30 -15.24 13.10
C GLY A 127 -8.42 -16.58 12.37
N ALA A 128 -9.46 -16.69 11.55
CA ALA A 128 -9.79 -17.91 10.80
C ALA A 128 -9.21 -17.86 9.37
N CYS A 129 -8.63 -18.98 8.92
CA CYS A 129 -8.22 -19.17 7.52
C CYS A 129 -9.26 -20.03 6.77
N VAL A 130 -9.94 -19.42 5.80
CA VAL A 130 -11.15 -19.95 5.19
C VAL A 130 -11.00 -19.95 3.67
N ALA A 131 -11.68 -20.87 2.98
CA ALA A 131 -11.70 -20.86 1.51
C ALA A 131 -12.25 -19.52 0.98
N SER A 132 -11.70 -19.04 -0.14
CA SER A 132 -12.12 -17.77 -0.75
C SER A 132 -13.44 -17.93 -1.51
N ASN A 133 -14.57 -17.93 -0.80
CA ASN A 133 -15.92 -18.01 -1.37
C ASN A 133 -16.78 -16.81 -0.96
N ASP A 134 -17.65 -16.32 -1.85
CA ASP A 134 -18.51 -15.16 -1.60
C ASP A 134 -19.54 -15.41 -0.47
N GLY A 135 -19.96 -16.67 -0.28
CA GLY A 135 -20.81 -17.06 0.84
C GLY A 135 -20.13 -16.86 2.21
N LEU A 136 -18.85 -17.24 2.31
CA LEU A 136 -18.05 -17.10 3.52
C LEU A 136 -17.66 -15.63 3.78
N LYS A 137 -17.41 -14.87 2.71
CA LYS A 137 -17.22 -13.44 2.79
C LYS A 137 -18.45 -12.74 3.38
N LYS A 138 -19.66 -13.11 2.96
CA LYS A 138 -20.91 -12.58 3.53
C LYS A 138 -21.15 -13.05 4.96
N ALA A 139 -20.82 -14.30 5.29
CA ALA A 139 -20.93 -14.83 6.65
C ALA A 139 -20.02 -14.06 7.63
N CYS A 140 -18.74 -13.87 7.27
CA CYS A 140 -17.79 -13.08 8.06
C CYS A 140 -18.24 -11.61 8.21
N ALA A 141 -18.80 -11.02 7.15
CA ALA A 141 -19.35 -9.67 7.20
C ALA A 141 -20.64 -9.57 8.03
N GLY A 142 -21.44 -10.64 8.10
CA GLY A 142 -22.67 -10.70 8.89
C GLY A 142 -22.44 -10.66 10.40
N GLU A 143 -21.27 -11.12 10.85
CA GLU A 143 -20.85 -11.09 12.26
C GLU A 143 -20.08 -9.81 12.64
N HIS A 144 -20.12 -8.76 11.80
CA HIS A 144 -19.35 -7.52 11.96
C HIS A 144 -17.81 -7.69 11.92
N CYS A 145 -17.31 -8.80 11.37
CA CYS A 145 -15.89 -9.09 11.27
C CYS A 145 -15.35 -8.64 9.90
N VAL A 146 -14.06 -8.29 9.85
CA VAL A 146 -13.42 -7.79 8.62
C VAL A 146 -12.74 -8.93 7.86
N TRP A 147 -12.94 -8.93 6.54
CA TRP A 147 -12.43 -9.96 5.64
C TRP A 147 -11.23 -9.46 4.81
N TYR A 148 -10.15 -10.24 4.79
CA TYR A 148 -8.89 -9.91 4.13
C TYR A 148 -8.56 -10.91 3.01
N THR A 149 -8.21 -10.40 1.83
CA THR A 149 -7.86 -11.22 0.63
C THR A 149 -6.50 -10.90 0.02
N LYS A 150 -5.92 -9.74 0.33
CA LYS A 150 -4.66 -9.27 -0.27
C LYS A 150 -3.64 -8.76 0.74
N GLY A 151 -3.99 -8.57 2.00
CA GLY A 151 -3.06 -8.08 3.02
C GLY A 151 -3.56 -8.37 4.43
N CYS A 152 -2.66 -8.40 5.40
CA CYS A 152 -2.98 -8.70 6.80
C CYS A 152 -2.95 -7.43 7.66
N PRO A 153 -3.81 -7.35 8.70
CA PRO A 153 -3.74 -6.27 9.66
C PRO A 153 -2.42 -6.36 10.45
N SER A 154 -1.72 -5.24 10.55
CA SER A 154 -0.46 -5.14 11.31
C SER A 154 -0.37 -3.77 11.97
N LYS A 155 0.05 -3.73 13.24
CA LYS A 155 0.21 -2.46 13.98
C LYS A 155 1.25 -1.55 13.31
N VAL A 156 2.27 -2.15 12.69
CA VAL A 156 3.30 -1.42 11.94
C VAL A 156 2.86 -1.02 10.53
N GLY A 157 1.71 -1.52 10.06
CA GLY A 157 1.17 -1.19 8.73
C GLY A 157 0.84 0.30 8.57
N PHE A 158 0.43 0.97 9.65
CA PHE A 158 0.20 2.43 9.63
C PHE A 158 1.47 3.22 9.27
N PHE A 159 2.62 2.82 9.84
CA PHE A 159 3.90 3.43 9.49
C PHE A 159 4.28 3.17 8.02
N ALA A 160 3.93 2.00 7.48
CA ALA A 160 4.14 1.70 6.06
C ALA A 160 3.34 2.65 5.16
N VAL A 161 2.09 2.98 5.52
CA VAL A 161 1.25 3.93 4.75
C VAL A 161 1.83 5.34 4.80
N ILE A 162 2.27 5.82 5.97
CA ILE A 162 2.92 7.14 6.10
C ILE A 162 4.19 7.19 5.24
N LEU A 163 5.04 6.17 5.35
CA LEU A 163 6.29 6.09 4.61
C LEU A 163 6.05 6.05 3.10
N LEU A 164 5.02 5.31 2.66
CA LEU A 164 4.61 5.27 1.27
C LEU A 164 4.10 6.64 0.79
N GLY A 165 3.31 7.34 1.61
CA GLY A 165 2.84 8.69 1.30
C GLY A 165 4.01 9.68 1.14
N LEU A 166 4.99 9.59 2.05
CA LEU A 166 6.23 10.38 1.97
C LEU A 166 7.04 10.02 0.71
N TYR A 167 7.16 8.73 0.37
CA TYR A 167 7.77 8.28 -0.88
C TYR A 167 7.09 8.90 -2.10
N ILE A 168 5.75 8.94 -2.15
CA ILE A 168 5.00 9.55 -3.26
C ILE A 168 5.33 11.03 -3.39
N ILE A 169 5.40 11.76 -2.28
CA ILE A 169 5.75 13.20 -2.27
C ILE A 169 7.18 13.42 -2.81
N ILE A 170 8.16 12.65 -2.32
CA ILE A 170 9.56 12.75 -2.80
C ILE A 170 9.68 12.33 -4.26
N TYR A 171 8.95 11.31 -4.68
CA TYR A 171 8.90 10.88 -6.06
C TYR A 171 8.31 11.95 -6.98
N ALA A 172 7.24 12.62 -6.55
CA ALA A 172 6.62 13.75 -7.26
C ALA A 172 7.61 14.91 -7.44
N LEU A 173 8.37 15.27 -6.40
CA LEU A 173 9.46 16.25 -6.45
C LEU A 173 10.50 15.91 -7.52
N GLY A 174 10.91 14.64 -7.58
CA GLY A 174 11.94 14.15 -8.51
C GLY A 174 11.48 14.06 -9.97
N MET A 175 10.23 13.67 -10.23
CA MET A 175 9.68 13.57 -11.59
C MET A 175 9.20 14.92 -12.12
N GLY A 176 8.54 15.74 -11.30
CA GLY A 176 7.96 17.03 -11.73
C GLY A 176 9.00 18.08 -12.14
N THR A 177 10.26 17.93 -11.72
CA THR A 177 11.34 18.86 -12.07
C THR A 177 12.10 18.49 -13.34
N LYS A 178 11.97 17.26 -13.86
CA LYS A 178 12.69 16.82 -15.07
C LYS A 178 12.25 17.58 -16.32
N PRO A 179 10.95 17.77 -16.58
CA PRO A 179 10.53 18.53 -17.76
C PRO A 179 10.92 20.00 -17.67
N TRP A 180 10.86 20.60 -16.46
CA TRP A 180 11.28 21.99 -16.24
C TRP A 180 12.77 22.23 -16.49
N ILE A 181 13.60 21.21 -16.22
CA ILE A 181 15.04 21.20 -16.48
C ILE A 181 15.29 21.04 -17.98
N VAL A 182 14.66 20.06 -18.64
CA VAL A 182 14.80 19.82 -20.09
C VAL A 182 14.28 21.03 -20.90
N ASN A 183 13.16 21.63 -20.50
CA ASN A 183 12.61 22.85 -21.08
C ASN A 183 13.58 24.05 -20.95
N SER A 184 14.42 24.10 -19.91
CA SER A 184 15.50 25.11 -19.81
C SER A 184 16.59 24.93 -20.84
N GLU A 185 16.89 23.68 -21.18
CA GLU A 185 18.00 23.30 -22.06
C GLU A 185 17.59 23.42 -23.53
N ILE A 186 16.30 23.21 -23.83
CA ILE A 186 15.78 23.20 -25.21
C ILE A 186 15.16 24.54 -25.64
N TYR A 187 14.51 25.30 -24.74
CA TYR A 187 13.75 26.50 -25.14
C TYR A 187 14.30 27.81 -24.56
N PRO A 188 14.48 28.86 -25.39
CA PRO A 188 14.78 30.21 -24.91
C PRO A 188 13.63 30.76 -24.05
N LEU A 189 13.96 31.68 -23.13
CA LEU A 189 13.15 32.16 -21.99
C LEU A 189 11.69 32.57 -22.25
N ARG A 190 11.25 32.71 -23.50
CA ARG A 190 9.92 33.25 -23.88
C ARG A 190 8.74 32.27 -23.81
N PHE A 191 8.96 30.94 -23.87
CA PHE A 191 7.85 29.94 -23.96
C PHE A 191 7.71 29.05 -22.73
N ARG A 192 8.37 29.42 -21.63
CA ARG A 192 8.55 28.54 -20.47
C ARG A 192 7.28 28.30 -19.65
N GLY A 193 6.38 29.28 -19.60
CA GLY A 193 5.15 29.22 -18.79
C GLY A 193 4.03 28.40 -19.42
N THR A 194 3.96 28.33 -20.76
CA THR A 194 2.89 27.63 -21.48
C THR A 194 3.13 26.12 -21.56
N CYS A 195 4.37 25.63 -21.70
CA CYS A 195 4.64 24.19 -21.74
C CYS A 195 4.40 23.49 -20.38
N GLY A 196 4.70 24.16 -19.25
CA GLY A 196 4.45 23.59 -17.92
C GLY A 196 2.96 23.41 -17.59
N ALA A 197 2.09 24.23 -18.18
CA ALA A 197 0.64 24.10 -18.04
C ALA A 197 0.06 22.96 -18.90
N VAL A 198 0.67 22.68 -20.06
CA VAL A 198 0.21 21.64 -21.00
C VAL A 198 0.57 20.23 -20.51
N GLU A 199 1.73 20.02 -19.88
CA GLU A 199 2.05 18.72 -19.28
C GLU A 199 1.17 18.36 -18.08
N GLY A 200 0.73 19.35 -17.30
CA GLY A 200 -0.22 19.13 -16.20
C GLY A 200 -1.64 18.78 -16.66
N LEU A 201 -1.96 18.99 -17.94
CA LEU A 201 -3.25 18.68 -18.56
C LEU A 201 -3.28 17.29 -19.24
N LEU A 202 -2.10 16.68 -19.46
CA LEU A 202 -1.94 15.44 -20.22
C LEU A 202 -1.71 14.19 -19.35
N GLN A 203 -1.72 14.33 -18.02
CA GLN A 203 -1.41 13.25 -17.06
C GLN A 203 -2.51 13.08 -16.02
#